data_AF-V7HYV7-F1
#
_entry.id   AF-V7HYV7-F1
#
_cell.length_a   1.000
_cell.length_b   1.000
_cell.length_c   1.000
_cell.angle_alpha   90.00
_cell.angle_beta   90.00
_cell.angle_gamma   90.00
#
_symmetry.space_group_name_H-M   'P 1'
#
loop_
_entity.id
_entity.type
_entity.pdbx_description
1 polymer ?
#
loop_
_entity_poly.entity_id
_entity_poly.type
_entity_poly.pdbx_seq_one_letter_code
_entity_poly.pdbx_strand_id
1 'polypeptide(L)'
;MHWALDNGTWSSTSQEVDKLVDAINRGDTSITLENYGTFDLSGVVGKIPVILSGHEHQDNAKTLSSGVSHVVTTCDAGRLQYHEETTYVKGTTSEQALDVFIIDFDKKEIDDLRIGRGSDRKFNF
;
A
#
# COMPACT_ATOMS: atom_id res chain seq x y z
N MET A 1 2.59 16.44 7.09
CA MET A 1 3.46 15.46 6.41
C MET A 1 2.51 14.41 5.89
N HIS A 2 2.27 14.36 4.58
CA HIS A 2 1.51 13.27 3.98
C HIS A 2 2.51 12.15 3.71
N TRP A 3 2.17 10.92 4.11
CA TRP A 3 3.13 9.82 4.00
C TRP A 3 2.95 9.07 2.68
N ALA A 4 1.73 8.91 2.14
CA ALA A 4 1.49 8.23 0.86
C ALA A 4 1.31 9.21 -0.29
N LEU A 5 0.42 10.20 -0.13
CA LEU A 5 -0.02 11.06 -1.22
C LEU A 5 0.04 12.53 -0.83
N ASP A 6 0.76 13.33 -1.59
CA ASP A 6 0.70 14.80 -1.57
C ASP A 6 -0.21 15.28 -2.70
N ASN A 7 -1.36 15.87 -2.36
CA ASN A 7 -2.34 16.41 -3.33
C ASN A 7 -2.73 15.40 -4.44
N GLY A 8 -2.99 14.14 -4.07
CA GLY A 8 -3.38 13.09 -5.02
C GLY A 8 -2.22 12.50 -5.84
N THR A 9 -0.98 12.90 -5.58
CA THR A 9 0.23 12.32 -6.19
C THR A 9 1.05 11.61 -5.12
N TRP A 10 1.73 10.50 -5.44
CA TRP A 10 2.60 9.81 -4.48
C TRP A 10 3.66 10.73 -3.91
N SER A 11 3.72 10.83 -2.58
CA SER A 11 4.63 11.69 -1.84
C SER A 11 6.09 11.30 -2.10
N SER A 12 7.01 12.23 -1.84
CA SER A 12 8.46 11.91 -1.92
C SER A 12 8.84 10.80 -0.94
N THR A 13 8.26 10.80 0.26
CA THR A 13 8.47 9.71 1.24
C THR A 13 8.01 8.36 0.70
N SER A 14 6.82 8.28 0.11
CA SER A 14 6.32 7.04 -0.50
C SER A 14 7.24 6.55 -1.62
N GLN A 15 7.70 7.45 -2.48
CA GLN A 15 8.62 7.11 -3.56
C GLN A 15 9.98 6.61 -3.06
N GLU A 16 10.53 7.18 -1.99
CA GLU A 16 11.78 6.67 -1.39
C GLU A 16 11.59 5.29 -0.75
N VAL A 17 10.44 5.02 -0.11
CA VAL A 17 10.09 3.69 0.38
C VAL A 17 9.98 2.70 -0.77
N ASP A 18 9.33 3.07 -1.88
CA ASP A 18 9.22 2.20 -3.05
C ASP A 18 10.60 1.82 -3.61
N LYS A 19 11.51 2.80 -3.73
CA LYS A 19 12.88 2.56 -4.19
C LYS A 19 13.62 1.57 -3.29
N LEU A 20 13.46 1.68 -1.97
CA LEU A 20 14.05 0.76 -1.01
C LEU A 20 13.50 -0.66 -1.17
N VAL A 21 12.17 -0.80 -1.31
CA VAL A 21 11.51 -2.08 -1.53
C VAL A 21 11.95 -2.73 -2.84
N ASP A 22 12.03 -1.95 -3.92
CA ASP A 22 12.54 -2.40 -5.21
C ASP A 22 14.00 -2.88 -5.11
N ALA A 23 14.85 -2.19 -4.35
CA ALA A 23 16.24 -2.59 -4.13
C ALA A 23 16.36 -3.90 -3.34
N ILE A 24 15.57 -4.04 -2.27
CA ILE A 24 15.49 -5.29 -1.50
C ILE A 24 15.08 -6.45 -2.41
N ASN A 25 14.04 -6.27 -3.24
CA ASN A 25 13.52 -7.34 -4.08
C ASN A 25 14.40 -7.70 -5.28
N ARG A 26 15.20 -6.75 -5.77
CA ARG A 26 16.27 -7.02 -6.76
C ARG A 26 17.48 -7.74 -6.16
N GLY A 27 17.64 -7.70 -4.83
CA GLY A 27 18.80 -8.26 -4.14
C GLY A 27 20.02 -7.34 -4.17
N ASP A 28 19.79 -6.02 -4.20
CA ASP A 28 20.87 -5.03 -4.12
C ASP A 28 21.55 -5.13 -2.75
N THR A 29 22.87 -4.90 -2.67
CA THR A 29 23.62 -4.94 -1.40
C THR A 29 23.59 -3.62 -0.65
N SER A 30 23.19 -2.53 -1.30
CA SER A 30 23.00 -1.22 -0.69
C SER A 30 22.13 -0.33 -1.59
N ILE A 31 21.51 0.69 -1.01
CA ILE A 31 20.83 1.76 -1.75
C ILE A 31 21.00 3.10 -1.04
N THR A 32 21.21 4.17 -1.79
CA THR A 32 21.16 5.55 -1.28
C THR A 32 19.84 6.19 -1.67
N LEU A 33 19.09 6.62 -0.65
CA LEU A 33 17.84 7.34 -0.75
C LEU A 33 18.10 8.83 -0.54
N GLU A 34 17.52 9.68 -1.38
CA GLU A 34 17.86 11.12 -1.45
C GLU A 34 17.69 11.81 -0.10
N ASN A 35 16.60 11.49 0.61
CA ASN A 35 16.22 12.12 1.87
C ASN A 35 16.64 11.33 3.12
N TYR A 36 17.18 10.12 2.96
CA TYR A 36 17.36 9.17 4.08
C TYR A 36 18.78 8.59 4.15
N GLY A 37 19.64 8.87 3.17
CA GLY A 37 21.02 8.38 3.14
C GLY A 37 21.12 6.94 2.66
N THR A 38 22.24 6.28 2.99
CA THR A 38 22.56 4.94 2.50
C THR A 38 22.12 3.85 3.47
N PHE A 39 21.40 2.87 2.95
CA PHE A 39 21.01 1.64 3.63
C PHE A 39 21.94 0.51 3.19
N ASP A 40 22.51 -0.21 4.16
CA ASP A 40 23.21 -1.48 3.93
C ASP A 40 22.17 -2.60 3.88
N LEU A 41 22.12 -3.32 2.75
CA LEU A 41 21.19 -4.41 2.49
C LEU A 41 21.91 -5.76 2.41
N SER A 42 23.22 -5.81 2.66
CA SER A 42 24.05 -7.02 2.49
C SER A 42 23.61 -8.21 3.36
N GLY A 43 22.89 -7.95 4.47
CA GLY A 43 22.31 -8.97 5.34
C GLY A 43 20.85 -9.35 5.04
N VAL A 44 20.21 -8.73 4.03
CA VAL A 44 18.79 -8.97 3.73
C VAL A 44 18.64 -10.25 2.90
N VAL A 45 17.88 -11.20 3.42
CA VAL A 45 17.68 -12.54 2.81
C VAL A 45 16.25 -12.79 2.31
N GLY A 46 15.35 -11.83 2.48
CA GLY A 46 13.93 -11.95 2.15
C GLY A 46 13.49 -11.00 1.05
N LYS A 47 12.26 -11.20 0.56
CA LYS A 47 11.56 -10.29 -0.34
C LYS A 47 10.35 -9.68 0.36
N ILE A 48 10.00 -8.47 -0.04
CA ILE A 48 8.81 -7.77 0.41
C ILE A 48 7.70 -8.04 -0.61
N PRO A 49 6.60 -8.70 -0.23
CA PRO A 49 5.55 -9.08 -1.18
C PRO A 49 4.51 -7.96 -1.41
N VAL A 50 4.33 -7.07 -0.44
CA VAL A 50 3.35 -5.97 -0.48
C VAL A 50 3.74 -4.85 0.48
N ILE A 51 3.35 -3.61 0.16
CA ILE A 51 3.42 -2.46 1.06
C ILE A 51 1.98 -2.10 1.46
N LEU A 52 1.67 -2.13 2.76
CA LEU A 52 0.34 -1.83 3.31
C LEU A 52 0.38 -0.57 4.16
N SER A 53 -0.65 0.26 4.02
CA SER A 53 -0.58 1.61 4.57
C SER A 53 -1.94 2.34 4.67
N GLY A 54 -1.98 3.55 5.24
CA GLY A 54 -3.24 4.27 5.56
C GLY A 54 -3.14 5.80 5.45
N HIS A 55 -3.68 6.55 6.43
CA HIS A 55 -3.65 8.04 6.57
C HIS A 55 -4.37 8.88 5.53
N GLU A 56 -4.37 8.48 4.25
CA GLU A 56 -4.87 9.33 3.17
C GLU A 56 -6.38 9.51 3.22
N HIS A 57 -7.08 8.69 4.01
CA HIS A 57 -8.53 8.63 4.06
C HIS A 57 -9.10 8.42 2.64
N GLN A 58 -8.47 7.58 1.84
CA GLN A 58 -8.95 7.18 0.51
C GLN A 58 -8.19 5.93 0.08
N ASP A 59 -8.87 5.04 -0.64
CA ASP A 59 -8.23 3.85 -1.17
C ASP A 59 -7.34 4.24 -2.37
N ASN A 60 -6.09 3.79 -2.36
CA ASN A 60 -5.18 3.96 -3.49
C ASN A 60 -4.31 2.72 -3.65
N ALA A 61 -3.84 2.49 -4.87
CA ALA A 61 -2.88 1.43 -5.13
C ALA A 61 -1.96 1.80 -6.30
N LYS A 62 -0.72 1.31 -6.26
CA LYS A 62 0.19 1.28 -7.39
C LYS A 62 0.98 -0.03 -7.39
N THR A 63 1.54 -0.38 -8.54
CA THR A 63 2.49 -1.47 -8.68
C THR A 63 3.87 -0.89 -8.93
N LEU A 64 4.85 -1.33 -8.15
CA LEU A 64 6.26 -0.92 -8.25
C LEU A 64 6.94 -1.66 -9.39
N SER A 65 8.18 -1.25 -9.71
CA SER A 65 8.94 -1.88 -10.80
C SER A 65 9.31 -3.34 -10.51
N SER A 66 9.44 -3.71 -9.22
CA SER A 66 9.63 -5.10 -8.79
C SER A 66 8.35 -5.97 -8.84
N GLY A 67 7.21 -5.40 -9.22
CA GLY A 67 5.90 -6.10 -9.21
C GLY A 67 5.17 -6.02 -7.86
N VAL A 68 5.81 -5.50 -6.81
CA VAL A 68 5.19 -5.31 -5.50
C VAL A 68 4.06 -4.29 -5.58
N SER A 69 2.94 -4.60 -4.94
CA SER A 69 1.84 -3.65 -4.81
C SER A 69 1.99 -2.80 -3.55
N HIS A 70 1.78 -1.49 -3.70
CA HIS A 70 1.69 -0.54 -2.59
C HIS A 70 0.22 -0.12 -2.46
N VAL A 71 -0.41 -0.60 -1.39
CA VAL A 71 -1.83 -0.47 -1.11
C VAL A 71 -2.05 0.49 0.05
N VAL A 72 -2.88 1.50 -0.21
CA VAL A 72 -3.38 2.44 0.79
C VAL A 72 -4.83 2.09 1.07
N THR A 73 -5.12 1.87 2.35
CA THR A 73 -6.45 1.56 2.86
C THR A 73 -7.09 2.83 3.43
N THR A 74 -8.34 3.09 3.08
CA THR A 74 -9.14 4.15 3.69
C THR A 74 -9.49 3.85 5.16
N CYS A 75 -10.32 4.67 5.80
CA CYS A 75 -10.68 4.50 7.21
C CYS A 75 -12.19 4.58 7.45
N ASP A 76 -12.64 3.98 8.55
CA ASP A 76 -14.04 3.99 8.99
C ASP A 76 -14.58 5.42 9.21
N ALA A 77 -13.71 6.31 9.70
CA ALA A 77 -14.07 7.67 10.11
C ALA A 77 -14.02 8.71 8.97
N GLY A 78 -13.75 8.29 7.74
CA GLY A 78 -13.60 9.19 6.60
C GLY A 78 -14.94 9.79 6.16
N ARG A 79 -15.15 11.10 6.39
CA ARG A 79 -16.04 11.92 5.56
C ARG A 79 -15.38 12.07 4.19
N LEU A 80 -15.45 11.01 3.39
CA LEU A 80 -14.91 11.02 2.05
C LEU A 80 -15.71 12.03 1.23
N GLN A 81 -15.00 12.91 0.52
CA GLN A 81 -15.67 13.77 -0.45
C GLN A 81 -16.39 12.89 -1.46
N TYR A 82 -17.50 13.42 -1.97
CA TYR A 82 -18.63 12.83 -2.70
C TYR A 82 -18.30 12.03 -3.99
N HIS A 83 -17.05 11.60 -4.19
CA HIS A 83 -16.55 11.01 -5.44
C HIS A 83 -16.33 9.50 -5.40
N GLU A 84 -16.59 8.82 -4.28
CA GLU A 84 -16.50 7.36 -4.24
C GLU A 84 -17.87 6.70 -4.52
N GLU A 85 -17.87 5.69 -5.39
CA GLU A 85 -19.05 4.92 -5.82
C GLU A 85 -19.77 4.19 -4.66
N THR A 86 -19.18 4.18 -3.47
CA THR A 86 -19.70 3.47 -2.30
C THR A 86 -20.06 4.43 -1.16
N THR A 87 -21.36 4.56 -0.88
CA THR A 87 -21.90 5.53 0.09
C THR A 87 -21.67 5.09 1.55
N TYR A 88 -21.11 5.99 2.38
CA TYR A 88 -21.07 5.83 3.84
C TYR A 88 -22.49 5.95 4.42
N VAL A 89 -22.94 4.92 5.14
CA VAL A 89 -24.23 4.93 5.83
C VAL A 89 -24.03 4.53 7.29
N LYS A 90 -24.25 5.51 8.18
CA LYS A 90 -24.08 5.34 9.63
C LYS A 90 -24.96 4.21 10.18
N GLY A 91 -24.40 3.36 11.04
CA GLY A 91 -25.06 2.20 11.64
C GLY A 91 -25.14 0.96 10.75
N THR A 92 -24.38 0.93 9.65
CA THR A 92 -24.34 -0.22 8.72
C THR A 92 -22.91 -0.69 8.50
N THR A 93 -22.73 -1.82 7.83
CA THR A 93 -21.39 -2.31 7.48
C THR A 93 -20.62 -1.36 6.56
N SER A 94 -21.29 -0.45 5.82
CA SER A 94 -20.59 0.55 4.99
C SER A 94 -19.95 1.69 5.79
N GLU A 95 -20.05 1.68 7.13
CA GLU A 95 -19.18 2.50 7.98
C GLU A 95 -17.76 1.94 8.08
N GLN A 96 -17.57 0.67 7.80
CA GLN A 96 -16.29 0.00 7.96
C GLN A 96 -15.49 0.06 6.65
N ALA A 97 -14.18 0.16 6.76
CA ALA A 97 -13.22 -0.02 5.69
C ALA A 97 -12.12 -0.98 6.16
N LEU A 98 -12.53 -2.20 6.48
CA LEU A 98 -11.64 -3.24 7.00
C LEU A 98 -11.15 -4.11 5.85
N ASP A 99 -9.84 -4.16 5.67
CA ASP A 99 -9.17 -5.01 4.69
C ASP A 99 -8.60 -6.28 5.34
N VAL A 100 -8.87 -7.43 4.72
CA VAL A 100 -8.34 -8.73 5.10
C VAL A 100 -7.42 -9.22 3.99
N PHE A 101 -6.11 -9.19 4.27
CA PHE A 101 -5.09 -9.66 3.33
C PHE A 101 -4.83 -11.15 3.52
N ILE A 102 -4.98 -11.90 2.44
CA ILE A 102 -4.69 -13.33 2.34
C ILE A 102 -3.49 -13.48 1.40
N ILE A 103 -2.38 -14.01 1.92
CA ILE A 103 -1.15 -14.19 1.16
C ILE A 103 -0.99 -15.68 0.84
N ASP A 104 -1.09 -16.02 -0.44
CA ASP A 104 -0.84 -17.37 -0.97
C ASP A 104 0.57 -17.41 -1.57
N PHE A 105 1.51 -18.02 -0.83
CA PHE A 105 2.91 -18.14 -1.27
C PHE A 105 3.12 -19.15 -2.40
N ASP A 106 2.21 -20.11 -2.58
CA ASP A 106 2.33 -21.12 -3.63
C ASP A 106 1.89 -20.53 -4.98
N LYS A 107 0.77 -19.78 -4.98
CA LYS A 107 0.29 -19.08 -6.17
C LYS A 107 0.98 -17.73 -6.39
N LYS A 108 1.66 -17.22 -5.36
CA LYS A 108 2.21 -15.86 -5.30
C LYS A 108 1.15 -14.79 -5.56
N GLU A 109 0.01 -14.96 -4.91
CA GLU A 109 -1.13 -14.07 -4.99
C GLU A 109 -1.42 -13.47 -3.62
N ILE A 110 -1.88 -12.22 -3.62
CA ILE A 110 -2.42 -11.54 -2.44
C ILE A 110 -3.84 -11.14 -2.78
N ASP A 111 -4.79 -11.76 -2.09
CA ASP A 111 -6.18 -11.35 -2.11
C ASP A 111 -6.42 -10.37 -0.96
N ASP A 112 -7.08 -9.27 -1.24
CA ASP A 112 -7.45 -8.25 -0.27
C ASP A 112 -8.97 -8.13 -0.26
N LEU A 113 -9.58 -8.67 0.79
CA LEU A 113 -11.02 -8.74 0.93
C LEU A 113 -11.52 -7.57 1.77
N ARG A 114 -12.37 -6.73 1.18
CA ARG A 114 -12.94 -5.55 1.85
C ARG A 114 -14.23 -5.93 2.57
N ILE A 115 -14.24 -5.76 3.88
CA ILE A 115 -15.46 -5.77 4.69
C ILE A 115 -15.94 -4.34 4.88
N GLY A 116 -17.08 -4.02 4.28
CA GLY A 116 -17.73 -2.72 4.40
C GLY A 116 -17.70 -1.93 3.10
N ARG A 117 -17.36 -0.64 3.18
CA ARG A 117 -17.31 0.28 2.04
C ARG A 117 -16.04 0.04 1.21
N GLY A 118 -16.18 -0.16 -0.09
CA GLY A 118 -15.09 -0.34 -1.04
C GLY A 118 -15.26 -1.61 -1.86
N SER A 119 -14.16 -2.16 -2.37
CA SER A 119 -14.17 -3.37 -3.19
C SER A 119 -12.95 -4.23 -2.91
N ASP A 120 -13.10 -5.54 -3.13
CA ASP A 120 -11.99 -6.49 -3.05
C ASP A 120 -10.91 -6.13 -4.10
N ARG A 121 -9.66 -6.37 -3.75
CA ARG A 121 -8.49 -6.15 -4.61
C ARG A 121 -7.68 -7.44 -4.70
N LYS A 122 -6.94 -7.62 -5.80
CA LYS A 122 -6.08 -8.79 -6.00
C LYS A 122 -4.77 -8.38 -6.65
N PHE A 123 -3.67 -8.92 -6.13
CA PHE A 123 -2.31 -8.60 -6.54
C PHE A 123 -1.48 -9.87 -6.72
N ASN A 124 -0.44 -9.80 -7.54
CA ASN A 124 0.57 -10.86 -7.71
C ASN A 124 1.92 -10.37 -7.20
N PHE A 125 2.80 -11.27 -6.75
CA PHE A 125 4.16 -10.94 -6.28
C PHE A 125 5.23 -12.00 -6.60
#